data_AF-A0A8S3IV63-F1
#
_entry.id   AF-A0A8S3IV63-F1
#
_cell.length_a   1.000
_cell.length_b   1.000
_cell.length_c   1.000
_cell.angle_alpha   90.00
_cell.angle_beta   90.00
_cell.angle_gamma   90.00
#
_symmetry.space_group_name_H-M   'P 1'
#
loop_
_entity.id
_entity.type
_entity.pdbx_description
1 polymer ?
#
loop_
_entity_poly.entity_id
_entity_poly.type
_entity_poly.pdbx_seq_one_letter_code
_entity_poly.pdbx_strand_id
1 'polypeptide(L)'
;VKEAIDSFIKADDPTSYLEVVNVATQNGSWEDLVSYLQMARKKARETFVETELAFAYAKTNRLAELEEFISAPNHAQIQTAGDRCFEQGMYEAAKILYNNISNYAKLAV
;
A
#
# COMPACT_ATOMS: atom_id res chain seq x y z
N VAL A 1 11.24 15.14 -5.95
CA VAL A 1 10.39 14.12 -5.27
C VAL A 1 11.20 12.88 -4.98
N LYS A 2 11.68 12.17 -6.01
CA LYS A 2 12.51 10.98 -5.86
C LYS A 2 13.71 11.15 -4.91
N GLU A 3 14.53 12.18 -5.11
CA GLU A 3 15.70 12.43 -4.25
C GLU A 3 15.35 12.63 -2.77
N ALA A 4 14.21 13.26 -2.49
CA ALA A 4 13.73 13.47 -1.12
C ALA A 4 13.27 12.14 -0.49
N ILE A 5 12.52 11.33 -1.25
CA ILE A 5 12.10 9.99 -0.84
C ILE A 5 13.32 9.11 -0.56
N ASP A 6 14.31 9.11 -1.46
CA ASP A 6 15.55 8.36 -1.29
C ASP A 6 16.31 8.82 -0.04
N SER A 7 16.28 10.11 0.29
CA SER A 7 16.88 10.64 1.50
C SER A 7 16.21 10.08 2.76
N PHE A 8 14.87 10.04 2.82
CA PHE A 8 14.17 9.44 3.95
C PHE A 8 14.45 7.93 4.08
N ILE A 9 14.50 7.21 2.96
CA ILE A 9 14.83 5.78 2.95
C ILE A 9 16.24 5.55 3.48
N LYS A 10 17.23 6.35 3.04
CA LYS A 10 18.62 6.27 3.51
C LYS A 10 18.75 6.63 4.99
N ALA A 11 17.97 7.59 5.45
CA ALA A 11 17.89 7.98 6.86
C ALA A 11 17.06 7.01 7.72
N ASP A 12 16.35 6.07 7.09
CA ASP A 12 15.48 5.08 7.74
C ASP A 12 14.40 5.74 8.61
N ASP A 13 13.88 6.87 8.12
CA ASP A 13 12.97 7.79 8.84
C ASP A 13 11.56 7.82 8.21
N PRO A 14 10.54 7.23 8.88
CA PRO A 14 9.17 7.23 8.40
C PRO A 14 8.33 8.41 8.89
N THR A 15 8.86 9.35 9.67
CA THR A 15 8.07 10.36 10.40
C THR A 15 7.16 11.22 9.50
N SER A 16 7.55 11.43 8.25
CA SER A 16 6.86 12.30 7.29
C SER A 16 5.96 11.54 6.30
N TYR A 17 5.49 10.34 6.64
CA TYR A 17 4.79 9.45 5.71
C TYR A 17 3.55 10.10 5.05
N LEU A 18 2.79 10.92 5.75
CA LEU A 18 1.61 11.62 5.20
C LEU A 18 2.00 12.56 4.05
N GLU A 19 3.04 13.36 4.26
CA GLU A 19 3.53 14.31 3.27
C GLU A 19 4.15 13.59 2.07
N VAL A 20 4.97 12.57 2.35
CA VAL A 20 5.61 11.75 1.31
C VAL A 20 4.57 11.07 0.42
N VAL A 21 3.53 10.47 0.99
CA VAL A 21 2.42 9.86 0.23
C VAL A 21 1.71 10.89 -0.63
N ASN A 22 1.36 12.06 -0.07
CA ASN A 22 0.65 13.10 -0.80
C ASN A 22 1.46 13.62 -1.99
N VAL A 23 2.73 13.97 -1.76
CA VAL A 23 3.62 14.47 -2.81
C VAL A 23 3.89 13.41 -3.87
N ALA A 24 4.18 12.16 -3.48
CA ALA A 24 4.41 11.08 -4.43
C ALA A 24 3.16 10.78 -5.28
N THR A 25 1.98 10.78 -4.67
CA THR A 25 0.70 10.60 -5.35
C THR A 25 0.46 11.68 -6.40
N GLN A 26 0.67 12.95 -6.04
CA GLN A 26 0.49 14.09 -6.96
C GLN A 26 1.46 14.03 -8.15
N ASN A 27 2.68 13.55 -7.92
CA ASN A 27 3.73 13.46 -8.94
C ASN A 27 3.74 12.11 -9.67
N GLY A 28 2.83 11.18 -9.35
CA GLY A 28 2.79 9.84 -9.94
C GLY A 28 4.01 8.98 -9.65
N SER A 29 4.80 9.29 -8.60
CA SER A 29 6.05 8.60 -8.24
C SER A 29 5.77 7.32 -7.42
N TRP A 30 4.94 6.43 -7.96
CA TRP A 30 4.43 5.27 -7.23
C TRP A 30 5.50 4.20 -6.93
N GLU A 31 6.46 4.01 -7.83
CA GLU A 31 7.57 3.06 -7.63
C GLU A 31 8.47 3.45 -6.45
N ASP A 32 8.82 4.74 -6.37
CA ASP A 32 9.60 5.28 -5.26
C ASP A 32 8.77 5.24 -3.96
N LEU A 33 7.45 5.49 -4.06
CA LEU A 33 6.53 5.41 -2.92
C LEU A 33 6.42 4.00 -2.36
N VAL A 34 6.38 2.95 -3.19
CA VAL A 34 6.40 1.55 -2.72
C VAL A 34 7.63 1.31 -1.85
N SER A 35 8.80 1.74 -2.33
CA SER A 35 10.07 1.55 -1.61
C SER A 35 10.07 2.26 -0.25
N TYR A 36 9.54 3.48 -0.19
CA TYR A 36 9.38 4.24 1.04
C TYR A 36 8.41 3.57 2.03
N LEU A 37 7.24 3.17 1.55
CA LEU A 37 6.21 2.56 2.39
C LEU A 37 6.64 1.18 2.92
N GLN A 38 7.43 0.41 2.15
CA GLN A 38 8.06 -0.81 2.63
C GLN A 38 9.03 -0.56 3.78
N MET A 39 9.84 0.50 3.70
CA MET A 39 10.71 0.93 4.81
C MET A 39 9.86 1.35 6.02
N ALA A 40 8.87 2.22 5.81
CA ALA A 40 8.03 2.75 6.88
C ALA A 40 7.28 1.64 7.65
N ARG A 41 6.72 0.66 6.93
CA ARG A 41 6.06 -0.52 7.51
C ARG A 41 6.97 -1.32 8.43
N LYS A 42 8.26 -1.45 8.10
CA LYS A 42 9.23 -2.19 8.94
C LYS A 42 9.49 -1.48 10.27
N LYS A 43 9.32 -0.16 10.31
CA LYS A 43 9.49 0.67 11.51
C LYS A 43 8.26 0.73 12.38
N ALA A 44 7.11 1.00 11.76
CA ALA A 44 5.83 1.09 12.44
C ALA A 44 4.74 0.51 11.55
N ARG A 45 3.95 -0.41 12.11
CA ARG A 45 2.81 -1.04 11.43
C ARG A 45 1.57 -0.13 11.49
N GLU A 46 1.72 1.08 10.99
CA GLU A 46 0.64 2.06 10.93
C GLU A 46 -0.40 1.64 9.88
N THR A 47 -1.69 1.62 10.26
CA THR A 47 -2.79 1.27 9.36
C THR A 47 -2.80 2.09 8.08
N PHE A 48 -2.50 3.40 8.17
CA PHE A 48 -2.43 4.28 7.00
C PHE A 48 -1.32 3.85 6.03
N VAL A 49 -0.11 3.61 6.54
CA VAL A 49 1.06 3.19 5.74
C VAL A 49 0.78 1.87 5.03
N GLU A 50 0.22 0.90 5.75
CA GLU A 50 -0.10 -0.41 5.18
C GLU A 50 -1.25 -0.36 4.16
N THR A 51 -2.24 0.52 4.37
CA THR A 51 -3.32 0.74 3.40
C THR A 51 -2.79 1.39 2.11
N GLU A 52 -1.96 2.43 2.23
CA GLU A 52 -1.35 3.07 1.07
C GLU A 52 -0.35 2.16 0.37
N LEU A 53 0.33 1.25 1.09
CA LEU A 53 1.23 0.26 0.47
C LEU A 53 0.46 -0.72 -0.41
N ALA A 54 -0.67 -1.26 0.07
CA ALA A 54 -1.55 -2.09 -0.76
C ALA A 54 -1.99 -1.34 -2.02
N PHE A 55 -2.40 -0.09 -1.86
CA PHE A 55 -2.82 0.72 -3.00
C PHE A 55 -1.66 1.02 -3.97
N ALA A 56 -0.47 1.31 -3.46
CA ALA A 56 0.72 1.56 -4.28
C ALA A 56 1.14 0.31 -5.08
N TYR A 57 1.04 -0.88 -4.49
CA TYR A 57 1.24 -2.14 -5.22
C TYR A 57 0.23 -2.34 -6.35
N ALA A 58 -1.05 -2.07 -6.10
CA ALA A 58 -2.06 -2.08 -7.15
C ALA A 58 -1.72 -1.08 -8.27
N LYS A 59 -1.31 0.14 -7.91
CA LYS A 59 -1.02 1.22 -8.86
C LYS A 59 0.20 0.96 -9.73
N THR A 60 1.16 0.19 -9.23
CA THR A 60 2.38 -0.24 -9.93
C THR A 60 2.22 -1.62 -10.60
N ASN A 61 1.02 -2.19 -10.59
CA ASN A 61 0.71 -3.51 -11.14
C ASN A 61 1.55 -4.66 -10.53
N ARG A 62 1.99 -4.50 -9.28
CA ARG A 62 2.74 -5.50 -8.52
C ARG A 62 1.78 -6.48 -7.82
N LEU A 63 0.96 -7.17 -8.61
CA LEU A 63 -0.16 -7.97 -8.11
C LEU A 63 0.27 -9.14 -7.20
N ALA A 64 1.41 -9.76 -7.51
CA ALA A 64 1.96 -10.83 -6.67
C ALA A 64 2.39 -10.32 -5.28
N GLU A 65 3.05 -9.15 -5.23
CA GLU A 65 3.45 -8.52 -3.96
C GLU A 65 2.22 -8.05 -3.17
N LEU A 66 1.19 -7.55 -3.86
CA LEU A 66 -0.09 -7.21 -3.24
C LEU A 66 -0.74 -8.43 -2.58
N GLU A 67 -0.85 -9.54 -3.31
CA GLU A 67 -1.48 -10.77 -2.81
C GLU A 67 -0.70 -11.37 -1.64
N GLU A 68 0.63 -11.41 -1.72
CA GLU A 68 1.49 -11.85 -0.63
C GLU A 68 1.31 -10.94 0.61
N PHE A 69 1.30 -9.62 0.41
CA PHE A 69 1.15 -8.65 1.48
C PHE A 69 -0.16 -8.82 2.24
N ILE A 70 -1.29 -8.92 1.54
CA ILE A 70 -2.62 -9.00 2.17
C ILE A 70 -2.94 -10.39 2.74
N SER A 71 -2.19 -11.42 2.33
CA SER A 71 -2.32 -12.77 2.89
C SER A 71 -1.53 -12.93 4.20
N ALA A 72 -0.52 -12.09 4.42
CA ALA A 72 0.22 -12.01 5.67
C ALA A 72 -0.51 -11.14 6.72
N PRO A 73 -0.23 -11.30 8.02
CA PRO A 73 -0.77 -10.41 9.05
C PRO A 73 -0.47 -8.94 8.77
N ASN A 74 -1.52 -8.13 8.66
CA ASN A 74 -1.47 -6.71 8.36
C ASN A 74 -2.63 -5.97 9.07
N HIS A 75 -2.52 -4.65 9.11
CA HIS A 75 -3.48 -3.69 9.66
C HIS A 75 -4.09 -2.80 8.56
N ALA A 76 -3.93 -3.17 7.28
CA ALA A 76 -4.42 -2.39 6.15
C ALA A 76 -5.96 -2.41 6.10
N GLN A 77 -6.55 -1.29 5.70
CA GLN A 77 -7.97 -1.21 5.39
C GLN A 77 -8.23 -1.74 3.96
N ILE A 78 -8.26 -3.07 3.84
CA ILE A 78 -8.35 -3.78 2.55
C ILE A 78 -9.60 -3.37 1.75
N GLN A 79 -10.73 -3.16 2.42
CA GLN A 79 -11.97 -2.71 1.77
C GLN A 79 -11.76 -1.36 1.08
N THR A 80 -11.28 -0.36 1.82
CA THR A 80 -11.04 0.99 1.30
C THR A 80 -10.02 1.00 0.16
N ALA A 81 -8.94 0.21 0.27
CA ALA A 81 -7.98 0.05 -0.83
C ALA A 81 -8.64 -0.59 -2.06
N GLY A 82 -9.49 -1.61 -1.86
CA GLY A 82 -10.24 -2.30 -2.91
C GLY A 82 -11.21 -1.38 -3.64
N ASP A 83 -11.98 -0.59 -2.90
CA ASP A 83 -12.92 0.39 -3.43
C ASP A 83 -12.17 1.43 -4.30
N ARG A 84 -11.08 1.99 -3.77
CA ARG A 84 -10.23 2.96 -4.50
C ARG A 84 -9.60 2.33 -5.75
N CYS A 85 -9.20 1.05 -5.70
CA CYS A 85 -8.70 0.34 -6.88
C CYS A 85 -9.78 0.19 -7.95
N PHE A 86 -10.99 -0.18 -7.55
CA PHE A 86 -12.12 -0.36 -8.44
C PHE A 86 -12.52 0.95 -9.12
N GLU A 87 -12.65 2.04 -8.35
CA GLU A 87 -12.98 3.38 -8.85
C GLU A 87 -11.97 3.90 -9.88
N GLN A 88 -10.70 3.50 -9.76
CA GLN A 88 -9.64 3.86 -10.71
C GLN A 88 -9.45 2.84 -11.85
N GLY A 89 -10.34 1.87 -11.99
CA GLY A 89 -10.31 0.87 -13.06
C GLY A 89 -9.24 -0.21 -12.91
N MET A 90 -8.61 -0.34 -11.74
CA MET A 90 -7.62 -1.38 -11.41
C MET A 90 -8.35 -2.66 -10.95
N TYR A 91 -9.16 -3.23 -11.85
CA TYR A 91 -10.10 -4.31 -11.50
C TYR A 91 -9.43 -5.60 -11.06
N GLU A 92 -8.26 -5.95 -11.61
CA GLU A 92 -7.52 -7.14 -11.20
C GLU A 92 -7.04 -7.04 -9.75
N ALA A 93 -6.47 -5.88 -9.37
CA ALA A 93 -6.08 -5.60 -8.00
C ALA A 93 -7.29 -5.54 -7.04
N ALA A 94 -8.38 -4.87 -7.45
CA ALA A 94 -9.61 -4.81 -6.65
C ALA A 94 -10.18 -6.21 -6.37
N LYS A 95 -10.17 -7.09 -7.38
CA LYS A 95 -10.60 -8.49 -7.23
C LYS A 95 -9.76 -9.24 -6.21
N ILE A 96 -8.43 -9.08 -6.24
CA ILE A 96 -7.52 -9.69 -5.25
C ILE A 96 -7.89 -9.23 -3.84
N LEU A 97 -8.09 -7.93 -3.64
CA LEU A 97 -8.45 -7.33 -2.34
C LEU A 97 -9.81 -7.83 -1.83
N TYR A 98 -10.86 -7.82 -2.65
CA TYR A 98 -12.20 -8.29 -2.22
C TYR A 98 -12.26 -9.79 -1.92
N ASN A 99 -11.52 -10.60 -2.67
CA ASN A 99 -11.43 -12.04 -2.40
C ASN A 99 -10.80 -12.32 -1.03
N ASN A 100 -9.78 -11.55 -0.66
CA ASN A 100 -9.12 -11.67 0.64
C ASN A 100 -10.10 -11.38 1.79
N ILE A 101 -10.89 -10.30 1.72
CA ILE A 101 -11.92 -9.97 2.73
C ILE A 101 -12.93 -11.11 2.86
N SER A 102 -13.43 -11.61 1.73
CA SER A 102 -14.44 -12.68 1.70
C SER A 102 -13.92 -13.98 2.33
N ASN A 103 -12.64 -14.29 2.15
CA ASN A 103 -12.01 -15.46 2.76
C ASN A 103 -11.90 -15.31 4.28
N TYR A 104 -11.50 -14.14 4.79
CA TYR A 104 -11.46 -13.89 6.23
C TYR A 104 -12.85 -13.92 6.89
N ALA A 105 -13.88 -13.41 6.22
CA ALA A 105 -15.26 -13.48 6.71
C ALA A 105 -15.74 -14.94 6.90
N LYS A 106 -15.30 -15.87 6.05
CA LYS A 106 -15.62 -17.31 6.17
C LYS A 106 -14.87 -18.00 7.31
N LEU A 107 -13.69 -17.50 7.69
CA LEU A 107 -12.89 -18.06 8.78
C LEU A 107 -13.39 -17.63 10.18
N ALA A 108 -14.20 -16.58 10.26
CA ALA A 108 -14.70 -16.02 11.52
C ALA A 108 -15.97 -16.70 12.06
N VAL A 109 -16.29 -17.92 11.59
CA VAL A 109 -17.47 -18.72 11.98
C VAL A 109 -17.07 -19.86 12.90
#